data_AF-A0A3N9TN10-F1
#
_entry.id   AF-A0A3N9TN10-F1
#
_cell.length_a   1.000
_cell.length_b   1.000
_cell.length_c   1.000
_cell.angle_alpha   90.00
_cell.angle_beta   90.00
_cell.angle_gamma   90.00
#
_symmetry.space_group_name_H-M   'P 1'
#
loop_
_entity.id
_entity.type
_entity.pdbx_description
1 polymer ?
#
loop_
_entity_poly.entity_id
_entity_poly.type
_entity_poly.pdbx_seq_one_letter_code
_entity_poly.pdbx_strand_id
1 'polypeptide(L)'
;MRTNEFKARINALGFEMKESITNGRFFTIKSVRSRKTVADFFADNNPVFLKDFYTYNAFTELEKDTQVQLFNLLELYTQTPLDERE
;
A
#
# COMPACT_ATOMS: atom_id res chain seq x y z
N MET A 1 6.33 5.71 -10.02
CA MET A 1 7.18 5.53 -8.82
C MET A 1 7.65 4.10 -8.77
N ARG A 2 8.97 3.90 -8.65
CA ARG A 2 9.57 2.57 -8.53
C ARG A 2 9.29 1.96 -7.14
N THR A 3 9.25 0.64 -7.04
CA THR A 3 8.97 -0.09 -5.78
C THR A 3 9.94 0.30 -4.65
N ASN A 4 11.23 0.47 -4.96
CA ASN A 4 12.24 0.87 -3.97
C ASN A 4 12.00 2.28 -3.41
N GLU A 5 11.59 3.22 -4.27
CA GLU A 5 11.25 4.58 -3.86
C GLU A 5 10.00 4.59 -2.98
N PHE A 6 8.97 3.86 -3.39
CA PHE A 6 7.74 3.72 -2.62
C PHE A 6 8.00 3.15 -1.23
N LYS A 7 8.76 2.05 -1.16
CA LYS A 7 9.18 1.40 0.09
C LYS A 7 9.89 2.37 1.03
N ALA A 8 10.83 3.17 0.51
CA ALA A 8 11.54 4.17 1.31
C ALA A 8 10.59 5.22 1.90
N ARG A 9 9.63 5.71 1.11
CA ARG A 9 8.67 6.73 1.53
C ARG A 9 7.70 6.21 2.59
N ILE A 10 7.13 5.01 2.43
CA ILE A 10 6.23 4.44 3.45
C ILE A 10 6.97 4.06 4.73
N ASN A 11 8.25 3.65 4.64
CA ASN A 11 9.09 3.42 5.81
C ASN A 11 9.30 4.70 6.64
N ALA A 12 9.50 5.84 5.98
CA ALA A 12 9.63 7.14 6.65
C ALA A 12 8.35 7.54 7.40
N LEU A 13 7.18 7.04 6.97
CA LEU A 13 5.89 7.25 7.63
C LEU A 13 5.58 6.21 8.74
N GLY A 14 6.50 5.30 9.04
CA GLY A 14 6.31 4.29 10.08
C GLY A 14 5.53 3.05 9.63
N PHE A 15 5.57 2.74 8.34
CA PHE A 15 5.01 1.52 7.77
C PHE A 15 6.09 0.58 7.24
N GLU A 16 5.76 -0.68 7.06
CA GLU A 16 6.62 -1.66 6.40
C GLU A 16 5.87 -2.33 5.26
N MET A 17 6.57 -2.54 4.14
CA MET A 17 6.10 -3.35 3.03
C MET A 17 6.50 -4.80 3.25
N LYS A 18 5.54 -5.72 3.16
CA LYS A 18 5.75 -7.17 3.19
C LYS A 18 5.25 -7.77 1.90
N GLU A 19 6.09 -8.53 1.21
CA GLU A 19 5.62 -9.36 0.10
C GLU A 19 4.53 -10.32 0.60
N SER A 20 3.48 -10.48 -0.18
CA SER A 20 2.32 -11.29 0.19
C SER A 20 1.98 -12.22 -0.95
N ILE A 21 2.56 -13.43 -0.94
CA ILE A 21 2.40 -14.42 -2.02
C ILE A 21 1.14 -15.26 -1.78
N THR A 22 -0.01 -14.63 -1.57
CA THR A 22 -1.30 -15.33 -1.50
C THR A 22 -2.37 -14.59 -2.30
N ASN A 23 -3.10 -15.34 -3.13
CA ASN A 23 -4.34 -14.91 -3.81
C ASN A 23 -4.19 -13.64 -4.66
N GLY A 24 -3.18 -13.57 -5.54
CA GLY A 24 -3.00 -12.43 -6.45
C GLY A 24 -2.66 -11.11 -5.73
N ARG A 25 -2.24 -11.15 -4.47
CA ARG A 25 -1.63 -10.00 -3.79
C ARG A 25 -0.15 -9.94 -4.14
N PHE A 26 0.40 -8.73 -4.25
CA PHE A 26 1.82 -8.54 -4.50
C PHE A 26 2.55 -8.18 -3.21
N PHE A 27 1.99 -7.24 -2.45
CA PHE A 27 2.52 -6.85 -1.14
C PHE A 27 1.45 -6.22 -0.24
N THR A 28 1.74 -6.22 1.05
CA THR A 28 0.95 -5.69 2.15
C THR A 28 1.71 -4.57 2.83
N ILE A 29 1.00 -3.54 3.28
CA ILE A 29 1.54 -2.45 4.10
C ILE A 29 1.05 -2.62 5.53
N LYS A 30 2.00 -2.69 6.47
CA LYS A 30 1.71 -2.84 7.90
C LYS A 30 2.24 -1.64 8.67
N SER A 31 1.51 -1.20 9.68
CA SER A 31 2.05 -0.23 10.64
C SER A 31 3.12 -0.89 11.49
N VAL A 32 4.31 -0.27 11.59
CA VAL A 32 5.39 -0.78 12.44
C VAL A 32 4.97 -0.75 13.92
N ARG A 33 4.19 0.26 14.32
CA ARG A 33 3.73 0.45 15.71
C ARG A 33 2.67 -0.57 16.12
N SER A 34 1.60 -0.71 15.33
CA SER A 34 0.47 -1.59 15.70
C SER A 34 0.58 -3.01 15.14
N ARG A 35 1.51 -3.25 14.21
CA ARG A 35 1.66 -4.50 13.44
C ARG A 35 0.43 -4.90 12.62
N LYS A 36 -0.60 -4.05 12.58
CA LYS A 36 -1.82 -4.25 11.79
C LYS A 36 -1.56 -3.93 10.33
N THR A 37 -2.20 -4.68 9.45
CA THR A 37 -2.27 -4.38 8.01
C THR A 37 -3.16 -3.16 7.80
N VAL A 38 -2.65 -2.16 7.08
CA VAL A 38 -3.38 -0.94 6.75
C VAL A 38 -3.80 -0.90 5.28
N ALA A 39 -3.03 -1.53 4.39
CA ALA A 39 -3.38 -1.65 2.97
C ALA A 39 -2.81 -2.92 2.33
N ASP A 40 -3.47 -3.43 1.29
CA ASP A 40 -2.98 -4.50 0.42
C ASP A 40 -3.00 -4.04 -1.04
N PHE A 41 -2.03 -4.53 -1.83
CA PHE A 41 -2.00 -4.35 -3.28
C PHE A 41 -2.22 -5.67 -4.02
N PHE A 42 -2.98 -5.60 -5.11
CA PHE A 42 -3.38 -6.73 -5.94
C PHE A 42 -2.72 -6.65 -7.32
N ALA A 43 -2.37 -7.81 -7.87
CA ALA A 43 -1.72 -7.99 -9.16
C ALA A 43 -2.72 -7.94 -10.33
N ASP A 44 -3.98 -8.31 -10.07
CA ASP A 44 -5.02 -8.32 -11.08
C ASP A 44 -6.02 -7.17 -10.84
N ASN A 45 -6.46 -6.57 -11.95
CA ASN A 45 -7.66 -5.75 -12.02
C ASN A 45 -8.86 -6.60 -11.59
N ASN A 46 -9.09 -6.70 -10.29
CA ASN A 46 -10.27 -7.35 -9.76
C ASN A 46 -11.45 -6.42 -10.07
N PRO A 47 -12.48 -6.87 -10.83
CA PRO A 47 -13.61 -6.02 -11.19
C PRO A 47 -14.40 -5.51 -9.97
N VAL A 48 -14.20 -6.08 -8.78
CA VAL A 48 -14.77 -5.62 -7.51
C VAL A 48 -13.98 -4.46 -6.90
N PHE A 49 -12.68 -4.36 -7.16
CA PHE A 49 -11.81 -3.32 -6.61
C PHE A 49 -11.44 -2.33 -7.73
N LEU A 50 -12.06 -1.15 -7.71
CA LEU A 50 -11.81 -0.07 -8.68
C LEU A 50 -10.38 0.49 -8.65
N LYS A 51 -9.53 0.01 -7.74
CA LYS A 51 -8.13 0.42 -7.54
C LYS A 51 -7.27 -0.81 -7.25
N ASP A 52 -6.00 -0.75 -7.63
CA ASP A 52 -5.01 -1.81 -7.39
C ASP A 52 -4.71 -2.05 -5.90
N PHE A 53 -5.30 -1.26 -4.99
CA PHE A 53 -5.15 -1.41 -3.55
C PHE A 53 -6.46 -1.32 -2.76
N TYR A 54 -6.45 -1.91 -1.57
CA TYR A 54 -7.53 -1.86 -0.60
C TYR A 54 -6.99 -1.43 0.77
N THR A 55 -7.68 -0.49 1.44
CA THR A 55 -7.36 -0.06 2.81
C THR A 55 -8.25 -0.77 3.84
N TYR A 56 -7.64 -1.22 4.94
CA TYR A 56 -8.34 -1.91 6.03
C TYR A 56 -8.81 -0.94 7.14
N ASN A 57 -9.64 -1.41 8.08
CA ASN A 57 -10.08 -0.61 9.23
C ASN A 57 -8.93 0.02 10.02
N ALA A 58 -7.78 -0.67 10.13
CA ALA A 58 -6.59 -0.14 10.78
C ALA A 58 -6.03 1.13 10.12
N PHE A 59 -6.34 1.39 8.84
CA PHE A 59 -6.04 2.65 8.17
C PHE A 59 -6.83 3.81 8.78
N THR A 60 -8.11 3.59 9.09
CA THR A 60 -8.98 4.63 9.68
C THR A 60 -8.62 4.96 11.12
N GLU A 61 -7.88 4.07 11.80
CA GLU A 61 -7.34 4.26 13.15
C GLU A 61 -6.07 5.16 13.17
N LEU A 62 -5.48 5.49 12.01
CA LEU A 62 -4.30 6.35 11.93
C LEU A 62 -4.64 7.82 12.23
N GLU A 63 -3.66 8.64 12.57
CA GLU A 63 -3.84 10.09 12.63
C GLU A 63 -4.18 10.66 11.24
N LYS A 64 -4.98 11.72 11.19
CA LYS A 64 -5.52 12.26 9.92
C LYS A 64 -4.42 12.64 8.92
N ASP A 65 -3.35 13.26 9.39
CA ASP A 65 -2.23 13.63 8.52
C ASP A 65 -1.50 12.41 7.97
N THR A 66 -1.40 11.34 8.78
CA THR A 66 -0.80 10.07 8.34
C THR A 66 -1.71 9.35 7.34
N GLN A 67 -3.05 9.39 7.54
CA GLN A 67 -4.02 8.86 6.57
C GLN A 67 -3.83 9.54 5.21
N VAL A 68 -3.81 10.87 5.18
CA VAL A 68 -3.66 11.64 3.92
C VAL A 68 -2.33 11.35 3.23
N GLN A 69 -1.23 11.39 3.99
CA GLN A 69 0.11 11.12 3.43
C GLN A 69 0.22 9.70 2.87
N LEU A 70 -0.23 8.69 3.63
CA LEU A 70 -0.20 7.31 3.18
C LEU A 70 -1.09 7.14 1.94
N PHE A 71 -2.34 7.61 1.97
CA PHE A 71 -3.27 7.48 0.84
C PHE A 71 -2.71 8.07 -0.44
N ASN A 72 -2.15 9.29 -0.37
CA ASN A 72 -1.54 9.92 -1.54
C ASN A 72 -0.37 9.10 -2.11
N LEU A 73 0.43 8.47 -1.26
CA LEU A 73 1.49 7.57 -1.72
C LEU A 73 0.93 6.30 -2.39
N LEU A 74 -0.17 5.75 -1.88
CA LEU A 74 -0.84 4.60 -2.50
C LEU A 74 -1.33 4.96 -3.91
N GLU A 75 -2.03 6.10 -4.05
CA GLU A 75 -2.53 6.59 -5.35
C GLU A 75 -1.38 6.84 -6.34
N LEU A 76 -0.33 7.54 -5.91
CA LEU A 76 0.84 7.83 -6.75
C LEU A 76 1.55 6.55 -7.20
N TYR A 77 1.60 5.53 -6.34
CA TYR A 77 2.17 4.24 -6.72
C TYR A 77 1.32 3.55 -7.80
N THR A 78 -0.02 3.63 -7.69
CA THR A 78 -0.92 3.04 -8.70
C THR A 78 -0.93 3.73 -10.05
N GLN A 79 -0.49 4.99 -10.14
CA GLN A 79 -0.40 5.71 -11.42
C GLN A 79 0.69 5.17 -12.35
N THR A 80 1.66 4.43 -11.82
CA THR A 80 2.70 3.79 -12.64
C THR A 80 2.22 2.41 -13.04
N PRO A 81 2.27 2.02 -14.33
CA PRO A 81 1.91 0.67 -14.78
C PRO A 81 2.68 -0.43 -14.03
N LEU A 82 2.04 -1.59 -13.82
CA LEU A 82 2.60 -2.70 -13.04
C LEU A 82 3.97 -3.17 -13.54
N ASP A 83 4.14 -3.25 -14.86
CA ASP A 83 5.36 -3.61 -15.58
C ASP A 83 6.49 -2.57 -15.44
N GLU A 84 6.17 -1.35 -15.03
CA GLU A 84 7.14 -0.28 -14.81
C GLU A 84 7.54 -0.10 -13.32
N ARG A 85 6.86 -0.81 -12.40
CA ARG A 85 7.09 -0.68 -10.94
C ARG A 85 8.36 -1.38 -10.45
N GLU A 86 8.93 -2.32 -11.19
CA GLU A 86 10.20 -3.02 -10.84
C GLU A 86 11.40 -2.07 -10.71
#